data_AF-A0A645I7E0-F1
#
_entry.id   AF-A0A645I7E0-F1
#
_cell.length_a   1.000
_cell.length_b   1.000
_cell.length_c   1.000
_cell.angle_alpha   90.00
_cell.angle_beta   90.00
_cell.angle_gamma   90.00
#
_symmetry.space_group_name_H-M   'P 1'
#
loop_
_entity.id
_entity.type
_entity.pdbx_description
1 polymer ?
#
loop_
_entity_poly.entity_id
_entity_poly.type
_entity_poly.pdbx_seq_one_letter_code
_entity_poly.pdbx_strand_id
1 'polypeptide(L)'
;MLQYRFYMEWLIDVPPESFDPAPKVDSAVVRLIPKPPAELNAKNLDKLSQVVLTAFSQRRKMLRNTLKGMLDDAGFAALGIDPTRRAEDIPVEGYVRIANYLS
;
A
#
# COMPACT_ATOMS: atom_id res chain seq x y z
N MET A 1 3.50 -0.14 0.79
CA MET A 1 4.89 0.35 0.92
C MET A 1 5.84 -0.25 -0.11
N LEU A 2 5.93 -1.58 -0.27
CA LEU A 2 6.84 -2.18 -1.26
C LEU A 2 6.59 -1.72 -2.70
N GLN A 3 5.34 -1.78 -3.17
CA GLN A 3 4.96 -1.33 -4.52
C GLN A 3 5.19 0.18 -4.79
N TYR A 4 5.28 0.99 -3.73
CA TYR A 4 5.68 2.39 -3.87
C TYR A 4 7.16 2.49 -4.21
N ARG A 5 8.01 1.67 -3.57
CA ARG A 5 9.48 1.75 -3.71
C ARG A 5 10.03 0.90 -4.86
N PHE A 6 9.35 -0.18 -5.22
CA PHE A 6 9.85 -1.20 -6.13
C PHE A 6 8.82 -1.55 -7.21
N TYR A 7 9.32 -1.88 -8.40
CA TYR A 7 8.64 -2.78 -9.30
C TYR A 7 8.75 -4.19 -8.74
N MET A 8 7.64 -4.93 -8.73
CA MET A 8 7.55 -6.26 -8.13
C MET A 8 7.13 -7.27 -9.17
N GLU A 9 7.82 -8.39 -9.24
CA GLU A 9 7.56 -9.44 -10.21
C GLU A 9 7.56 -10.81 -9.53
N TRP A 10 6.51 -11.59 -9.78
CA TRP A 10 6.47 -13.00 -9.42
C TRP A 10 7.29 -13.78 -10.43
N LEU A 11 8.31 -14.52 -9.98
CA LEU A 11 9.17 -15.27 -10.88
C LEU A 11 8.75 -16.74 -10.95
N ILE A 12 8.77 -17.43 -9.80
CA ILE A 12 8.50 -18.86 -9.73
C ILE A 12 7.87 -19.23 -8.38
N ASP A 13 7.01 -20.25 -8.42
CA ASP A 13 6.58 -21.00 -7.24
C ASP A 13 7.64 -22.03 -6.88
N VAL A 14 7.87 -22.24 -5.59
CA VAL A 14 8.84 -23.21 -5.07
C VAL A 14 8.11 -24.12 -4.09
N PRO A 15 7.80 -25.37 -4.50
CA PRO A 15 7.01 -26.27 -3.68
C PRO A 15 7.85 -26.85 -2.52
N PRO A 16 7.23 -27.32 -1.42
CA PRO A 16 7.93 -27.73 -0.20
C PRO A 16 9.00 -28.81 -0.38
N GLU A 17 8.81 -29.74 -1.30
CA GLU A 17 9.76 -30.81 -1.64
C GLU A 17 11.11 -30.31 -2.18
N SER A 18 11.21 -29.01 -2.48
CA SER A 18 12.47 -28.36 -2.89
C SER A 18 13.42 -28.09 -1.72
N PHE A 19 12.99 -28.29 -0.46
CA PHE A 19 13.74 -27.96 0.75
C PHE A 19 13.98 -29.19 1.64
N ASP A 20 15.05 -29.17 2.43
CA ASP A 20 15.34 -30.16 3.46
C ASP A 20 15.69 -29.47 4.80
N PRO A 21 14.86 -29.63 5.86
CA PRO A 21 13.57 -30.32 5.87
C PRO A 21 12.47 -29.52 5.13
N ALA A 22 11.50 -30.22 4.55
CA ALA A 22 10.39 -29.61 3.82
C ALA A 22 9.48 -28.74 4.73
N PRO A 23 9.14 -27.50 4.35
CA PRO A 23 8.19 -26.65 5.08
C PRO A 23 6.73 -27.12 4.92
N LYS A 24 5.81 -26.52 5.68
CA LYS A 24 4.35 -26.83 5.62
C LYS A 24 3.56 -25.95 4.64
N VAL A 25 4.23 -25.07 3.91
CA VAL A 25 3.63 -24.04 3.05
C VAL A 25 4.43 -23.93 1.77
N ASP A 26 3.77 -23.53 0.69
CA ASP A 26 4.43 -23.17 -0.56
C ASP A 26 5.29 -21.92 -0.39
N SER A 27 6.40 -21.89 -1.12
CA SER A 27 7.28 -20.73 -1.24
C SER A 27 7.19 -20.12 -2.63
N ALA A 28 7.73 -18.91 -2.79
CA ALA A 28 7.84 -18.27 -4.10
C ALA A 28 9.09 -17.37 -4.15
N VAL A 29 9.64 -17.19 -5.35
CA VAL A 29 10.70 -16.20 -5.61
C VAL A 29 10.06 -14.97 -6.22
N VAL A 30 10.21 -13.82 -5.54
CA VAL A 30 9.72 -12.52 -5.99
C VAL A 30 10.90 -11.58 -6.22
N ARG A 31 10.94 -10.92 -7.38
CA ARG A 31 11.96 -9.92 -7.72
C ARG A 31 11.46 -8.53 -7.37
N LEU A 32 12.31 -7.76 -6.69
CA LEU A 32 12.08 -6.35 -6.37
C LEU A 32 13.13 -5.51 -7.10
N ILE A 33 12.68 -4.63 -8.00
CA ILE A 33 13.56 -3.70 -8.73
C ILE A 33 13.29 -2.29 -8.19
N PRO A 34 14.28 -1.60 -7.61
CA PRO A 34 14.11 -0.25 -7.11
C PRO A 34 13.58 0.68 -8.20
N LYS A 35 12.46 1.37 -7.94
CA LYS A 35 11.97 2.43 -8.83
C LYS A 35 12.96 3.61 -8.83
N PRO A 36 13.09 4.33 -9.96
CA PRO A 36 13.88 5.54 -10.04
C PRO A 36 13.24 6.66 -9.20
N PRO A 37 14.04 7.60 -8.66
CA PRO A 37 13.52 8.69 -7.82
C PRO A 37 12.41 9.53 -8.48
N ALA A 38 12.44 9.68 -9.81
CA ALA A 38 11.44 10.44 -10.56
C ALA A 38 10.01 9.87 -10.49
N GLU A 39 9.85 8.61 -10.07
CA GLU A 39 8.54 8.00 -9.88
C GLU A 39 8.06 8.04 -8.41
N LEU A 40 8.94 8.43 -7.48
CA LEU A 40 8.66 8.45 -6.05
C LEU A 40 8.04 9.79 -5.65
N ASN A 41 6.77 9.95 -6.00
CA ASN A 41 6.05 11.23 -5.94
C ASN A 41 5.56 11.65 -4.54
N ALA A 42 5.86 10.92 -3.47
CA ALA A 42 5.47 11.32 -2.12
C ALA A 42 6.38 12.44 -1.59
N LYS A 43 5.81 13.58 -1.20
CA LYS A 43 6.53 14.72 -0.62
C LYS A 43 7.17 14.39 0.73
N ASN A 44 6.50 13.54 1.52
CA ASN A 44 6.94 13.12 2.84
C ASN A 44 6.66 11.62 3.01
N LEU A 45 7.73 10.83 3.16
CA LEU A 45 7.64 9.37 3.26
C LEU A 45 7.05 8.91 4.61
N ASP A 46 7.30 9.65 5.69
CA ASP A 46 6.73 9.36 7.00
C ASP A 46 5.22 9.60 7.00
N LYS A 47 4.77 10.66 6.33
CA LYS A 47 3.34 10.92 6.14
C LYS A 47 2.66 9.82 5.33
N LEU A 48 3.30 9.36 4.23
CA LEU A 48 2.80 8.22 3.46
C LEU A 48 2.69 6.96 4.33
N SER A 49 3.73 6.67 5.10
CA SER A 49 3.77 5.51 6.01
C SER A 49 2.66 5.59 7.06
N GLN A 50 2.46 6.77 7.66
CA GLN A 50 1.41 7.02 8.64
C GLN A 50 0.01 6.81 8.04
N VAL A 51 -0.27 7.39 6.86
CA VAL A 51 -1.57 7.25 6.18
C VAL A 51 -1.86 5.78 5.85
N VAL A 52 -0.90 5.07 5.26
CA VAL A 52 -1.06 3.66 4.90
C VAL A 52 -1.29 2.81 6.16
N LEU A 53 -0.51 3.03 7.22
CA LEU A 53 -0.68 2.30 8.48
C LEU A 53 -2.05 2.54 9.10
N THR A 54 -2.52 3.79 9.14
CA THR A 54 -3.85 4.13 9.66
C THR A 54 -4.96 3.52 8.81
N ALA A 55 -4.87 3.59 7.48
CA ALA A 55 -5.87 3.04 6.58
C ALA A 55 -6.05 1.52 6.78
N PHE A 56 -4.94 0.78 6.93
CA PHE A 56 -4.96 -0.68 7.12
C PHE A 56 -5.15 -1.14 8.57
N SER A 57 -5.25 -0.23 9.54
CA SER A 57 -5.47 -0.55 10.97
C SER A 57 -6.76 -1.33 11.22
N GLN A 58 -7.80 -1.09 10.40
CA GLN A 58 -9.07 -1.80 10.44
C GLN A 58 -9.48 -2.24 9.03
N ARG A 59 -8.83 -3.28 8.51
CA ARG A 59 -8.93 -3.74 7.10
C ARG A 59 -10.36 -3.90 6.55
N ARG A 60 -11.35 -4.17 7.40
CA ARG A 60 -12.76 -4.38 7.01
C ARG A 60 -13.62 -3.11 7.05
N LYS A 61 -13.06 -1.97 7.44
CA LYS A 61 -13.78 -0.69 7.53
C LYS A 61 -13.49 0.19 6.31
N MET A 62 -14.50 0.97 5.94
CA MET A 62 -14.39 2.00 4.90
C MET A 62 -13.34 3.06 5.28
N LEU A 63 -12.69 3.67 4.29
CA LEU A 63 -11.66 4.69 4.48
C LEU A 63 -12.11 5.85 5.36
N ARG A 64 -13.37 6.29 5.23
CA ARG A 64 -13.88 7.39 6.08
C ARG A 64 -13.83 7.07 7.57
N ASN A 65 -13.90 5.78 7.91
CA ASN A 65 -13.84 5.33 9.31
C ASN A 65 -12.39 5.14 9.76
N THR A 66 -11.52 4.59 8.90
CA THR A 66 -10.11 4.36 9.25
C THR A 66 -9.32 5.65 9.28
N LEU A 67 -9.54 6.58 8.34
CA LEU A 67 -8.86 7.87 8.24
C LEU A 67 -9.59 9.02 8.95
N LYS A 68 -10.59 8.70 9.78
CA LYS A 68 -11.31 9.73 10.55
C LYS A 68 -10.33 10.54 11.41
N GLY A 69 -10.42 11.86 11.30
CA GLY A 69 -9.51 12.79 12.00
C GLY A 69 -8.18 13.06 11.29
N MET A 70 -7.87 12.31 10.22
CA MET A 70 -6.77 12.62 9.31
C MET A 70 -7.28 13.24 8.00
N LEU A 71 -8.38 12.72 7.45
CA LEU A 71 -8.97 13.20 6.21
C LEU A 71 -10.49 13.27 6.36
N ASP A 72 -11.08 14.40 5.99
CA ASP A 72 -12.53 14.64 6.02
C ASP A 72 -13.18 14.42 4.65
N ASP A 73 -14.50 14.46 4.59
CA ASP A 73 -15.26 14.23 3.35
C ASP A 73 -14.91 15.27 2.27
N ALA A 74 -14.58 16.51 2.65
CA ALA A 74 -14.11 17.54 1.73
C ALA A 74 -12.75 17.18 1.11
N GLY A 75 -11.81 16.67 1.92
CA GLY A 75 -10.52 16.16 1.45
C GLY A 75 -10.67 14.95 0.52
N PHE A 76 -11.56 14.00 0.84
CA PHE A 76 -11.88 12.89 -0.05
C PHE A 76 -12.41 13.37 -1.41
N ALA A 77 -13.34 14.35 -1.40
CA ALA A 77 -13.88 14.95 -2.62
C ALA A 77 -12.81 15.67 -3.44
N ALA A 78 -11.94 16.46 -2.80
CA ALA A 78 -10.84 17.17 -3.46
C ALA A 78 -9.84 16.22 -4.14
N LEU A 79 -9.65 15.02 -3.59
CA LEU A 79 -8.75 14.00 -4.13
C LEU A 79 -9.43 13.05 -5.13
N GLY A 80 -10.76 13.15 -5.30
CA GLY A 80 -11.54 12.23 -6.12
C GLY A 80 -11.45 10.79 -5.62
N ILE A 81 -11.46 10.59 -4.30
CA ILE A 81 -11.40 9.27 -3.67
C ILE A 81 -12.74 8.97 -3.01
N ASP A 82 -13.36 7.85 -3.38
CA ASP A 82 -14.60 7.41 -2.76
C ASP A 82 -14.35 6.99 -1.29
N PRO A 83 -14.95 7.70 -0.31
CA PRO A 83 -14.74 7.46 1.12
C PRO A 83 -15.32 6.12 1.61
N THR A 84 -16.16 5.46 0.81
CA THR A 84 -16.80 4.18 1.14
C THR A 84 -15.95 2.96 0.79
N ARG A 85 -14.88 3.15 -0.01
CA ARG A 85 -13.93 2.07 -0.36
C ARG A 85 -13.13 1.62 0.86
N ARG A 86 -12.68 0.36 0.85
CA ARG A 86 -11.77 -0.16 1.87
C ARG A 86 -10.32 0.14 1.51
N ALA A 87 -9.44 0.00 2.49
CA ALA A 87 -8.01 0.28 2.29
C ALA A 87 -7.39 -0.58 1.17
N GLU A 88 -7.78 -1.85 1.06
CA GLU A 88 -7.29 -2.78 0.03
C GLU A 88 -7.75 -2.43 -1.40
N ASP A 89 -8.81 -1.63 -1.53
CA ASP A 89 -9.32 -1.22 -2.84
C ASP A 89 -8.57 -0.03 -3.43
N ILE A 90 -7.74 0.65 -2.63
CA ILE A 90 -7.10 1.91 -3.02
C ILE A 90 -5.72 1.63 -3.64
N PRO A 91 -5.47 2.11 -4.87
CA PRO A 91 -4.17 1.96 -5.50
C PRO A 91 -3.11 2.79 -4.77
N VAL A 92 -1.83 2.46 -4.97
CA VAL A 92 -0.68 3.12 -4.31
C VAL A 92 -0.71 4.63 -4.52
N GLU A 93 -1.06 5.07 -5.74
CA GLU A 93 -1.17 6.47 -6.12
C GLU A 93 -2.25 7.21 -5.33
N GLY A 94 -3.31 6.51 -4.92
CA GLY A 94 -4.33 7.07 -4.03
C GLY A 94 -3.76 7.46 -2.67
N TYR A 95 -2.93 6.59 -2.08
CA TYR A 95 -2.26 6.88 -0.82
C TYR A 95 -1.22 7.98 -0.93
N VAL A 96 -0.47 8.04 -2.03
CA VAL A 96 0.48 9.13 -2.30
C VAL A 96 -0.26 10.47 -2.38
N ARG A 97 -1.40 10.53 -3.07
CA ARG A 97 -2.23 11.75 -3.15
C ARG A 97 -2.74 12.19 -1.78
N ILE A 98 -3.25 11.27 -0.95
CA ILE A 98 -3.68 11.58 0.42
C ILE A 98 -2.51 12.12 1.24
N ALA A 99 -1.36 11.44 1.23
CA ALA A 99 -0.19 11.85 1.99
C ALA A 99 0.30 13.24 1.56
N ASN A 100 0.32 13.53 0.26
CA ASN A 100 0.74 14.82 -0.29
C ASN A 100 -0.22 15.97 0.00
N TYR A 101 -1.51 15.67 0.20
CA TYR A 101 -2.54 16.64 0.60
C TYR A 101 -2.45 16.99 2.10
N LEU A 102 -2.03 16.02 2.92
CA LEU A 102 -1.88 16.16 4.38
C LEU A 102 -0.46 16.61 4.81
N SER A 103 0.38 16.97 3.85
CA SER A 103 1.77 17.42 4.07
C SER A 103 1.92 18.92 3.86
#